data_AF-A0A7C4UCV6-F1
#
_entry.id   AF-A0A7C4UCV6-F1
#
_cell.length_a   1.000
_cell.length_b   1.000
_cell.length_c   1.000
_cell.angle_alpha   90.00
_cell.angle_beta   90.00
_cell.angle_gamma   90.00
#
_symmetry.space_group_name_H-M   'P 1'
#
loop_
_entity.id
_entity.type
_entity.pdbx_description
1 polymer ?
#
loop_
_entity_poly.entity_id
_entity_poly.type
_entity_poly.pdbx_seq_one_letter_code
_entity_poly.pdbx_strand_id
1 'polypeptide(L)'
;MTDNELDDLLKLEGPRITTGISERIEKQTTRVVRLRAWRRRAWTVFAMAGCFGLGIAVAGLLRREPARAIEGSSLIALPTPAPIRSLTPHELELQAEQAGDAERARIYLVAGRRYAADRGDWESAMRCYRHALDAAPGEVERIDPQSDDWLLIALKIERQKEKENAISND
;
A
#
# COMPACT_ATOMS: atom_id res chain seq x y z
N MET A 1 -43.88 23.31 20.34
CA MET A 1 -42.57 23.52 20.98
C MET A 1 -41.57 23.67 19.85
N THR A 2 -41.25 24.91 19.52
CA THR A 2 -40.44 25.27 18.34
C THR A 2 -38.98 25.37 18.74
N ASP A 3 -38.05 24.99 17.88
CA ASP A 3 -36.60 25.00 18.15
C ASP A 3 -36.06 26.33 18.71
N ASN A 4 -36.75 27.44 18.42
CA ASN A 4 -36.43 28.77 18.97
C ASN A 4 -36.62 28.91 20.48
N GLU A 5 -37.50 28.13 21.12
CA GLU A 5 -37.67 28.16 22.60
C GLU A 5 -36.48 27.48 23.32
N LEU A 6 -35.84 26.51 22.67
CA LEU A 6 -34.68 25.82 23.22
C LEU A 6 -33.44 26.72 23.22
N ASP A 7 -33.29 27.54 22.18
CA ASP A 7 -32.19 28.48 22.03
C ASP A 7 -32.29 29.67 22.99
N ASP A 8 -33.52 30.10 23.34
CA ASP A 8 -33.73 31.14 24.35
C ASP A 8 -33.58 30.62 25.79
N LEU A 9 -33.85 29.33 26.05
CA LEU A 9 -33.53 28.70 27.34
C LEU A 9 -32.01 28.49 27.56
N LEU A 10 -31.22 28.42 26.48
CA LEU A 10 -29.76 28.34 26.58
C LEU A 10 -29.07 29.70 26.75
N LYS A 11 -29.80 30.82 26.58
CA LYS A 11 -29.34 32.18 26.86
C LYS A 11 -29.56 32.62 28.31
N LEU A 12 -29.73 31.69 29.25
CA LEU A 12 -29.68 31.98 30.68
C LEU A 12 -28.34 32.68 30.98
N GLU A 13 -28.41 34.00 31.13
CA GLU A 13 -27.30 34.89 31.49
C GLU A 13 -26.72 34.43 32.83
N GLY A 14 -25.72 33.55 32.74
CA GLY A 14 -24.95 33.11 33.88
C GLY A 14 -24.26 34.31 34.53
N PRO A 15 -24.02 34.25 35.85
CA PRO A 15 -23.32 35.31 36.56
C PRO A 15 -22.01 35.61 35.84
N ARG A 16 -21.74 36.89 35.57
CA ARG A 16 -20.52 37.35 34.88
C ARG A 16 -19.30 36.96 35.72
N ILE A 17 -18.79 35.75 35.48
CA ILE A 17 -17.57 35.24 36.10
C ILE A 17 -16.46 36.18 35.64
N THR A 18 -15.80 36.80 36.62
CA THR A 18 -14.71 37.77 36.44
C THR A 18 -13.67 37.21 35.46
N THR A 19 -13.43 37.94 34.38
CA THR A 19 -12.55 37.56 33.25
C THR A 19 -11.13 37.15 33.67
N GLY A 20 -10.65 37.60 34.83
CA GLY A 20 -9.31 37.27 35.34
C GLY A 20 -9.13 35.85 35.88
N ILE A 21 -10.20 35.15 36.31
CA ILE A 21 -10.08 33.78 36.84
C ILE A 21 -10.03 32.76 35.69
N SER A 22 -10.85 32.96 34.66
CA SER A 22 -10.85 32.12 33.46
C SER A 22 -9.49 32.13 32.75
N GLU A 23 -8.85 33.30 32.64
CA GLU A 23 -7.53 33.41 32.00
C GLU A 23 -6.43 32.62 32.74
N ARG A 24 -6.52 32.52 34.07
CA ARG A 24 -5.59 31.67 34.86
C ARG A 24 -5.83 30.19 34.63
N ILE A 25 -7.09 29.76 34.54
CA ILE A 25 -7.44 28.35 34.34
C ILE A 25 -7.08 27.89 32.92
N GLU A 26 -7.27 28.74 31.91
CA GLU A 26 -6.87 28.47 30.53
C GLU A 26 -5.34 28.36 30.38
N LYS A 27 -4.57 29.24 31.04
CA LYS A 27 -3.09 29.14 31.03
C LYS A 27 -2.59 27.89 31.76
N GLN A 28 -3.29 27.42 32.78
CA GLN A 28 -2.87 26.23 33.54
C GLN A 28 -3.17 24.91 32.81
N THR A 29 -4.25 24.86 32.04
CA THR A 29 -4.67 23.64 31.31
C THR A 29 -3.94 23.43 29.98
N THR A 30 -3.61 24.50 29.27
CA THR A 30 -2.93 24.42 27.96
C THR A 30 -1.53 23.81 28.03
N ARG A 31 -0.81 24.00 29.15
CA ARG A 31 0.58 23.51 29.29
C ARG A 31 0.66 21.98 29.31
N VAL A 32 -0.28 21.31 29.98
CA VAL A 32 -0.29 19.84 30.09
C VAL A 32 -0.69 19.19 28.77
N VAL A 33 -1.68 19.76 28.08
CA VAL A 33 -2.12 19.25 26.77
C VAL A 33 -0.99 19.38 25.73
N ARG A 34 -0.28 20.52 25.72
CA ARG A 34 0.83 20.76 24.80
C ARG A 34 2.01 19.82 25.06
N LEU A 35 2.34 19.55 26.33
CA LEU A 35 3.38 18.59 26.69
C LEU A 35 3.02 17.15 26.29
N ARG A 36 1.75 16.74 26.41
CA ARG A 36 1.30 15.40 26.00
C ARG A 36 1.33 15.24 24.47
N ALA A 37 0.91 16.27 23.74
CA ALA A 37 1.00 16.28 22.28
C ALA A 37 2.45 16.27 21.79
N TRP A 38 3.34 17.03 22.44
CA TRP A 38 4.76 17.06 22.09
C TRP A 38 5.46 15.73 22.41
N ARG A 39 5.14 15.09 23.54
CA ARG A 39 5.65 13.73 23.86
C ARG A 39 5.25 12.71 22.79
N ARG A 40 4.00 12.70 22.34
CA ARG A 40 3.56 11.76 21.28
C ARG A 40 4.36 11.95 19.98
N ARG A 41 4.59 13.21 19.57
CA ARG A 41 5.39 13.54 18.38
C ARG A 41 6.88 13.21 18.55
N ALA A 42 7.44 13.41 19.75
CA ALA A 42 8.82 13.05 20.04
C ALA A 42 9.04 11.53 19.95
N TRP A 43 8.08 10.74 20.43
CA TRP A 43 8.14 9.27 20.35
C TRP A 43 8.13 8.75 18.91
N THR A 44 7.33 9.33 18.01
CA THR A 44 7.31 8.91 16.61
C THR A 44 8.63 9.19 15.89
N VAL A 45 9.24 10.35 16.14
CA VAL A 45 10.55 10.71 15.57
C VAL A 45 11.65 9.78 16.12
N PHE A 46 11.62 9.50 17.42
CA PHE A 46 12.59 8.60 18.05
C PHE A 46 12.50 7.17 17.50
N ALA A 47 11.28 6.65 17.29
CA ALA A 47 11.08 5.33 16.70
C ALA A 47 11.65 5.24 15.27
N MET A 48 11.40 6.25 14.42
CA MET A 48 11.97 6.28 13.07
C MET A 48 13.50 6.35 13.07
N ALA A 49 14.09 7.19 13.92
CA ALA A 49 15.54 7.29 14.06
C ALA A 49 16.16 5.97 14.53
N GLY A 50 15.50 5.27 15.45
CA GLY A 50 15.90 3.94 15.92
C GLY A 50 15.92 2.90 14.81
N CYS A 51 14.85 2.81 14.02
CA CYS A 51 14.79 1.87 12.88
C CYS A 51 15.87 2.16 11.84
N PHE A 52 16.13 3.44 11.54
CA PHE A 52 17.17 3.83 10.58
C PHE A 52 18.58 3.49 11.08
N GLY A 53 18.87 3.77 12.35
CA GLY A 53 20.15 3.43 12.98
C GLY A 53 20.42 1.93 13.00
N LEU A 54 19.38 1.12 13.28
CA LEU A 54 19.48 -0.35 13.25
C LEU A 54 19.85 -0.86 11.84
N GLY A 55 19.22 -0.32 10.79
CA GLY A 55 19.51 -0.70 9.41
C GLY A 55 20.96 -0.42 8.99
N ILE A 56 21.50 0.75 9.36
CA ILE A 56 22.90 1.11 9.09
C ILE A 56 23.86 0.15 9.81
N ALA A 57 23.58 -0.17 11.09
CA ALA A 57 24.43 -1.08 11.86
C ALA A 57 24.47 -2.49 11.23
N VAL A 58 23.32 -3.01 10.78
CA VAL A 58 23.23 -4.31 10.10
C VAL A 58 23.97 -4.28 8.75
N ALA A 59 23.78 -3.24 7.94
CA ALA A 59 24.45 -3.11 6.65
C ALA A 59 25.99 -3.02 6.80
N GLY A 60 26.47 -2.37 7.86
CA GLY A 60 27.89 -2.32 8.20
C GLY A 60 28.45 -3.69 8.59
N LEU A 61 27.67 -4.50 9.33
CA LEU A 61 28.08 -5.85 9.74
C LEU A 61 28.17 -6.82 8.56
N LEU A 62 27.23 -6.75 7.60
CA LEU A 62 27.21 -7.63 6.43
C LEU A 62 28.21 -7.24 5.34
N ARG A 63 28.82 -6.04 5.38
CA ARG A 63 29.78 -5.57 4.37
C ARG A 63 31.19 -6.17 4.48
N ARG A 64 31.41 -7.14 5.37
CA ARG A 64 32.69 -7.87 5.45
C ARG A 64 32.69 -9.03 4.45
N GLU A 65 33.08 -8.75 3.22
CA GLU A 65 33.88 -9.63 2.36
C GLU A 65 34.20 -8.94 1.02
N PRO A 66 35.44 -8.44 0.81
CA PRO A 66 35.89 -8.02 -0.51
C PRO A 66 36.26 -9.25 -1.34
N ALA A 67 35.46 -9.47 -2.39
CA ALA A 67 35.75 -10.10 -3.67
C ALA A 67 37.00 -11.01 -3.77
N ARG A 68 36.76 -12.33 -3.81
CA ARG A 68 37.63 -13.22 -4.60
C ARG A 68 37.40 -12.94 -6.08
N ALA A 69 38.42 -12.42 -6.73
CA ALA A 69 38.50 -12.36 -8.18
C ALA A 69 38.43 -13.80 -8.74
N ILE A 70 37.40 -14.08 -9.53
CA ILE A 70 37.34 -15.31 -10.34
C ILE A 70 37.84 -14.91 -11.73
N GLU A 71 39.10 -15.23 -11.98
CA GLU A 71 39.69 -15.28 -13.32
C GLU A 71 39.05 -16.40 -14.13
N GLY A 72 38.73 -16.08 -15.39
CA GLY A 72 38.78 -17.00 -16.52
C GLY A 72 37.71 -18.10 -16.57
N SER A 73 36.61 -17.84 -17.25
CA SER A 73 35.83 -18.90 -17.90
C SER A 73 35.62 -18.59 -19.37
N SER A 74 36.24 -19.45 -20.17
CA SER A 74 36.29 -19.54 -21.62
C SER A 74 34.97 -19.23 -22.35
N LEU A 75 35.05 -18.34 -23.33
CA LEU A 75 34.01 -18.05 -24.31
C LEU A 75 33.82 -19.25 -25.25
N ILE A 76 32.88 -20.14 -24.91
CA ILE A 76 32.22 -20.98 -25.91
C ILE A 76 31.13 -20.10 -26.54
N ALA A 77 31.33 -19.71 -27.79
CA ALA A 77 30.32 -19.00 -28.58
C ALA A 77 29.11 -19.91 -28.79
N LEU A 78 28.14 -19.82 -27.88
CA LEU A 78 26.79 -20.33 -28.09
C LEU A 78 26.17 -19.61 -29.30
N PRO A 79 25.38 -20.31 -30.13
CA PRO A 79 24.61 -19.67 -31.19
C PRO A 79 23.79 -18.54 -30.58
N THR A 80 23.96 -17.33 -31.09
CA THR A 80 23.22 -16.14 -30.68
C THR A 80 21.74 -16.50 -30.61
N PRO A 81 21.12 -16.60 -29.42
CA PRO A 81 19.72 -16.92 -29.32
C PRO A 81 18.98 -15.82 -30.07
N ALA A 82 18.11 -16.24 -30.99
CA ALA A 82 17.22 -15.31 -31.68
C ALA A 82 16.57 -14.40 -30.62
N PRO A 83 16.50 -13.08 -30.86
CA PRO A 83 15.93 -12.16 -29.88
C PRO A 83 14.52 -12.66 -29.54
N ILE A 84 14.34 -13.15 -28.33
CA ILE A 84 13.04 -13.52 -27.79
C ILE A 84 12.24 -12.22 -27.85
N ARG A 85 11.34 -12.10 -28.83
CA ARG A 85 10.49 -10.93 -28.97
C ARG A 85 9.62 -10.89 -27.73
N SER A 86 9.98 -10.00 -26.81
CA SER A 86 9.18 -9.71 -25.65
C SER A 86 7.87 -9.12 -26.14
N LEU A 87 6.79 -9.90 -26.14
CA LEU A 87 5.47 -9.43 -26.56
C LEU A 87 5.11 -8.14 -25.82
N THR A 88 4.50 -7.21 -26.52
CA THR A 88 3.97 -5.99 -25.93
C THR A 88 2.82 -6.33 -24.97
N PRO A 89 2.54 -5.50 -23.96
CA PRO A 89 1.43 -5.74 -23.02
C PRO A 89 0.08 -5.93 -23.73
N HIS A 90 -0.13 -5.22 -24.84
CA HIS A 90 -1.33 -5.33 -25.65
C HIS A 90 -1.45 -6.67 -26.39
N GLU A 91 -0.33 -7.18 -26.93
CA GLU A 91 -0.33 -8.51 -27.56
C GLU A 91 -0.59 -9.63 -26.54
N LEU A 92 -0.13 -9.45 -25.29
CA LEU A 92 -0.45 -10.36 -24.19
C LEU A 92 -1.95 -10.38 -23.88
N GLU A 93 -2.63 -9.23 -23.88
CA GLU A 93 -4.09 -9.18 -23.73
C GLU A 93 -4.78 -9.97 -24.85
N LEU A 94 -4.40 -9.74 -26.11
CA LEU A 94 -4.96 -10.49 -27.25
C LEU A 94 -4.71 -12.00 -27.14
N GLN A 95 -3.54 -12.40 -26.64
CA GLN A 95 -3.23 -13.81 -26.38
C GLN A 95 -4.09 -14.37 -25.24
N ALA A 96 -4.34 -13.60 -24.19
CA ALA A 96 -5.19 -13.99 -23.07
C ALA A 96 -6.64 -14.25 -23.52
N GLU A 97 -7.17 -13.44 -24.44
CA GLU A 97 -8.52 -13.63 -25.00
C GLU A 97 -8.70 -14.98 -25.71
N GLN A 98 -7.62 -15.55 -26.25
CA GLN A 98 -7.62 -16.82 -26.95
C GLN A 98 -7.29 -18.02 -26.03
N ALA A 99 -6.83 -17.76 -24.81
CA ALA A 99 -6.41 -18.78 -23.86
C ALA A 99 -7.58 -19.30 -23.00
N GLY A 100 -7.43 -20.52 -22.47
CA GLY A 100 -8.36 -21.07 -21.48
C GLY A 100 -8.23 -20.37 -20.12
N ASP A 101 -9.26 -20.47 -19.27
CA ASP A 101 -9.43 -19.68 -18.04
C ASP A 101 -8.19 -19.51 -17.14
N ALA A 102 -7.54 -20.62 -16.77
CA ALA A 102 -6.36 -20.56 -15.89
C ALA A 102 -5.16 -19.88 -16.57
N GLU A 103 -4.91 -20.19 -17.85
CA GLU A 103 -3.80 -19.61 -18.61
C GLU A 103 -4.08 -18.14 -18.94
N ARG A 104 -5.33 -17.82 -19.30
CA ARG A 104 -5.83 -16.45 -19.49
C ARG A 104 -5.57 -15.59 -18.26
N ALA A 105 -5.88 -16.12 -17.07
CA ALA A 105 -5.62 -15.41 -15.83
C ALA A 105 -4.13 -15.11 -15.63
N ARG A 106 -3.25 -16.09 -15.88
CA ARG A 106 -1.79 -15.93 -15.80
C ARG A 106 -1.26 -14.89 -16.78
N ILE A 107 -1.73 -14.92 -18.03
CA ILE A 107 -1.32 -13.96 -19.06
C ILE A 107 -1.75 -12.54 -18.69
N TYR A 108 -2.98 -12.35 -18.20
CA TYR A 108 -3.45 -11.04 -17.73
C TYR A 108 -2.63 -10.50 -16.54
N LEU A 109 -2.19 -11.36 -15.61
CA LEU A 109 -1.27 -10.93 -14.54
C LEU A 109 0.07 -10.43 -15.10
N VAL A 110 0.61 -11.10 -16.12
CA VAL A 110 1.86 -10.66 -16.76
C VAL A 110 1.64 -9.36 -17.53
N ALA A 111 0.53 -9.23 -18.27
CA ALA A 111 0.19 -8.02 -19.00
C ALA A 111 0.04 -6.82 -18.04
N GLY A 112 -0.70 -6.98 -16.95
CA GLY A 112 -0.90 -5.94 -15.95
C GLY A 112 0.42 -5.47 -15.31
N ARG A 113 1.30 -6.40 -14.96
CA ARG A 113 2.64 -6.08 -14.43
C ARG A 113 3.46 -5.29 -15.42
N ARG A 114 3.37 -5.60 -16.72
CA ARG A 114 4.09 -4.83 -17.74
C ARG A 114 3.48 -3.45 -17.99
N TYR A 115 2.16 -3.30 -17.94
CA TYR A 115 1.54 -1.97 -18.01
C TYR A 115 2.02 -1.07 -16.86
N ALA A 116 2.06 -1.61 -15.65
CA ALA A 116 2.58 -0.92 -14.48
C ALA A 116 4.08 -0.60 -14.60
N ALA A 117 4.91 -1.60 -14.93
CA ALA A 117 6.38 -1.46 -14.91
C ALA A 117 6.94 -0.67 -16.11
N ASP A 118 6.47 -0.97 -17.33
CA ASP A 118 7.08 -0.43 -18.56
C ASP A 118 6.53 0.96 -18.91
N ARG A 119 5.26 1.22 -18.60
CA ARG A 119 4.54 2.44 -19.03
C ARG A 119 4.01 3.29 -17.88
N GLY A 120 4.00 2.78 -16.65
CA GLY A 120 3.33 3.45 -15.53
C GLY A 120 1.82 3.61 -15.74
N ASP A 121 1.23 2.77 -16.60
CA ASP A 121 -0.19 2.81 -16.93
C ASP A 121 -0.98 1.95 -15.95
N TRP A 122 -1.31 2.56 -14.81
CA TRP A 122 -2.02 1.90 -13.72
C TRP A 122 -3.48 1.57 -14.05
N GLU A 123 -4.10 2.31 -14.98
CA GLU A 123 -5.49 2.07 -15.39
C GLU A 123 -5.58 0.77 -16.20
N SER A 124 -4.71 0.62 -17.19
CA SER A 124 -4.62 -0.63 -17.97
C SER A 124 -4.20 -1.81 -17.08
N ALA A 125 -3.25 -1.61 -16.16
CA ALA A 125 -2.85 -2.65 -15.20
C ALA A 125 -4.02 -3.12 -14.33
N MET A 126 -4.80 -2.19 -13.78
CA MET A 126 -5.99 -2.50 -12.98
C MET A 126 -7.02 -3.29 -13.79
N ARG A 127 -7.26 -2.91 -15.05
CA ARG A 127 -8.17 -3.64 -15.95
C ARG A 127 -7.71 -5.09 -16.15
N CYS A 128 -6.43 -5.30 -16.45
CA CYS A 128 -5.86 -6.65 -16.62
C CYS A 128 -5.99 -7.48 -15.33
N TYR A 129 -5.71 -6.90 -14.17
CA TYR A 129 -5.83 -7.62 -12.89
C TYR A 129 -7.26 -8.03 -12.56
N ARG A 130 -8.25 -7.18 -12.87
CA ARG A 130 -9.66 -7.56 -12.74
C ARG A 130 -10.02 -8.74 -13.64
N HIS A 131 -9.61 -8.70 -14.92
CA HIS A 131 -9.81 -9.83 -15.83
C HIS A 131 -9.13 -11.12 -15.35
N ALA A 132 -7.95 -11.02 -14.74
CA ALA A 132 -7.28 -12.18 -14.16
C ALA A 132 -8.07 -12.79 -12.99
N LEU A 133 -8.60 -11.95 -12.09
CA LEU A 133 -9.40 -12.39 -10.94
C LEU A 133 -10.76 -12.96 -11.36
N ASP A 134 -11.32 -12.49 -12.47
CA ASP A 134 -12.58 -12.99 -13.03
C ASP A 134 -12.40 -14.30 -13.80
N ALA A 135 -11.27 -14.49 -14.49
CA ALA A 135 -11.01 -15.68 -15.28
C ALA A 135 -10.77 -16.92 -14.41
N ALA A 136 -10.10 -16.79 -13.25
CA ALA A 136 -9.78 -17.91 -12.37
C ALA A 136 -10.02 -17.53 -10.89
N PRO A 137 -11.29 -17.40 -10.46
CA PRO A 137 -11.62 -17.11 -9.07
C PRO A 137 -11.14 -18.27 -8.18
N GLY A 138 -10.28 -17.96 -7.21
CA GLY A 138 -9.67 -18.94 -6.29
C GLY A 138 -8.19 -19.23 -6.54
N GLU A 139 -7.73 -19.42 -7.78
CA GLU A 139 -6.29 -19.64 -8.08
C GLU A 139 -5.50 -18.34 -7.92
N VAL A 140 -6.02 -17.25 -8.50
CA VAL A 140 -5.33 -15.95 -8.51
C VAL A 140 -5.58 -15.16 -7.22
N GLU A 141 -6.62 -15.48 -6.47
CA GLU A 141 -7.08 -14.67 -5.34
C GLU A 141 -6.21 -14.81 -4.08
N ARG A 142 -5.35 -15.82 -4.02
CA ARG A 142 -4.38 -15.97 -2.93
C ARG A 142 -3.35 -14.86 -3.02
N ILE A 143 -3.17 -14.14 -1.92
CA ILE A 143 -2.16 -13.07 -1.80
C ILE A 143 -0.78 -13.71 -1.68
N ASP A 144 0.15 -13.29 -2.54
CA ASP A 144 1.57 -13.61 -2.49
C ASP A 144 2.40 -12.32 -2.43
N PRO A 145 2.89 -11.93 -1.23
CA PRO A 145 3.67 -10.71 -1.07
C PRO A 145 5.00 -10.66 -1.84
N GLN A 146 5.49 -11.80 -2.34
CA GLN A 146 6.75 -11.85 -3.08
C GLN A 146 6.57 -11.58 -4.58
N SER A 147 5.42 -11.95 -5.14
CA SER A 147 5.17 -11.88 -6.59
C SER A 147 4.07 -10.88 -6.97
N ASP A 148 3.18 -10.54 -6.04
CA ASP A 148 2.12 -9.58 -6.26
C ASP A 148 2.64 -8.15 -6.06
N ASP A 149 2.22 -7.24 -6.93
CA ASP A 149 2.40 -5.82 -6.70
C ASP A 149 1.33 -5.27 -5.74
N TRP A 150 1.57 -4.07 -5.22
CA TRP A 150 0.70 -3.43 -4.24
C TRP A 150 -0.75 -3.25 -4.73
N LEU A 151 -0.94 -3.04 -6.04
CA LEU A 151 -2.26 -2.82 -6.65
C LEU A 151 -3.05 -4.13 -6.70
N LEU A 152 -2.40 -5.20 -7.15
CA LEU A 152 -2.96 -6.54 -7.17
C LEU A 152 -3.30 -7.03 -5.76
N ILE A 153 -2.43 -6.75 -4.77
CA ILE A 153 -2.72 -7.04 -3.36
C ILE A 153 -3.99 -6.32 -2.90
N ALA A 154 -4.13 -5.02 -3.22
CA ALA A 154 -5.31 -4.25 -2.84
C ALA A 154 -6.59 -4.81 -3.44
N LEU A 155 -6.57 -5.20 -4.72
CA LEU A 155 -7.72 -5.81 -5.41
C LEU A 155 -8.10 -7.17 -4.81
N LYS A 156 -7.12 -8.01 -4.45
CA LYS A 156 -7.37 -9.29 -3.77
C LYS A 156 -8.03 -9.09 -2.40
N ILE A 157 -7.56 -8.12 -1.61
CA ILE A 157 -8.15 -7.79 -0.30
C ILE A 157 -9.60 -7.31 -0.44
N GLU A 158 -9.89 -6.46 -1.42
CA GLU A 158 -11.25 -5.98 -1.69
C GLU A 158 -12.20 -7.15 -2.00
N ARG A 159 -11.79 -8.04 -2.91
CA ARG A 159 -12.58 -9.20 -3.32
C ARG A 159 -12.82 -10.20 -2.18
N GLN A 160 -11.82 -10.42 -1.33
CA GLN A 160 -11.97 -11.25 -0.13
C GLN A 160 -13.01 -10.67 0.84
N LYS A 161 -12.99 -9.34 1.07
CA LYS A 161 -13.99 -8.67 1.91
C LYS A 161 -15.40 -8.77 1.35
N GLU A 162 -15.57 -8.63 0.04
CA GLU A 162 -16.86 -8.81 -0.61
C GLU A 162 -17.44 -10.21 -0.37
N LYS A 163 -16.59 -11.23 -0.46
CA LYS A 163 -16.99 -12.63 -0.19
C LYS A 163 -17.36 -12.86 1.27
N GLU A 164 -16.57 -12.33 2.20
CA GLU A 164 -16.87 -12.42 3.63
C GLU A 164 -18.22 -11.76 3.96
N ASN A 165 -18.50 -10.59 3.37
CA ASN A 165 -19.78 -9.90 3.53
C ASN A 165 -20.94 -10.69 2.92
N ALA A 166 -20.75 -11.28 1.74
CA ALA A 166 -21.76 -12.11 1.09
C ALA A 166 -22.13 -13.34 1.94
N ILE A 167 -21.14 -14.00 2.55
CA ILE A 167 -21.36 -15.15 3.44
C ILE A 167 -22.10 -14.76 4.73
N SER A 168 -21.88 -13.54 5.24
CA SER A 168 -22.48 -13.10 6.51
C SER A 168 -23.97 -12.75 6.42
N ASN A 169 -24.52 -12.57 5.22
CA ASN A 169 -25.91 -12.18 4.99
C ASN A 169 -26.85 -13.36 4.68
N ASP A 170 -26.32 -14.58 4.55
CA ASP A 170 -27.08 -15.82 4.38
C ASP A 170 -27.28 -16.55 5.73
#